data_AF-A0A9W8PSF8-F1
#
_entry.id   AF-A0A9W8PSF8-F1
#
_cell.length_a   1.000
_cell.length_b   1.000
_cell.length_c   1.000
_cell.angle_alpha   90.00
_cell.angle_beta   90.00
_cell.angle_gamma   90.00
#
_symmetry.space_group_name_H-M   'P 1'
#
loop_
_entity.id
_entity.type
_entity.pdbx_description
1 polymer ?
#
loop_
_entity_poly.entity_id
_entity_poly.type
_entity_poly.pdbx_seq_one_letter_code
_entity_poly.pdbx_strand_id
1 'polypeptide(L)'
;MAPGYAIKENEGYGFEAGIDRQLLNFISLIDRKYLSSTSKSSPLDFAEKTQFFALDVIGDVSFGEPFGYLSHDEDLYQYNEINESSLPVMNIVSVYPWLGRIVHRWPLSFLLPREEDQVGFGRLMG
;
A
#
# COMPACT_ATOMS: atom_id res chain seq x y z
N MET A 1 13.41 -15.30 5.23
CA MET A 1 12.30 -15.04 4.29
C MET A 1 11.13 -14.60 5.14
N ALA A 2 10.54 -13.44 4.85
CA ALA A 2 9.39 -12.93 5.60
C ALA A 2 8.22 -13.93 5.47
N PRO A 3 7.37 -14.10 6.50
CA PRO A 3 6.29 -15.09 6.51
C PRO A 3 5.37 -15.01 5.29
N GLY A 4 5.12 -13.81 4.73
CA GLY A 4 4.32 -13.63 3.52
C GLY A 4 4.93 -14.16 2.21
N TYR A 5 6.22 -14.52 2.19
CA TYR A 5 6.88 -15.17 1.05
C TYR A 5 6.97 -16.69 1.20
N ALA A 6 6.58 -17.24 2.35
CA ALA A 6 6.37 -18.68 2.45
C ALA A 6 5.07 -18.98 1.69
N ILE A 7 5.21 -19.42 0.44
CA ILE A 7 4.13 -20.00 -0.38
C ILE A 7 3.69 -21.31 0.29
N LYS A 8 3.14 -21.21 1.49
CA LYS A 8 2.31 -22.23 2.06
C LYS A 8 0.94 -21.85 1.52
N GLU A 9 0.53 -22.52 0.46
CA GLU A 9 -0.85 -22.43 0.01
C GLU A 9 -1.71 -22.75 1.23
N ASN A 10 -2.23 -21.71 1.88
CA ASN A 10 -3.21 -21.87 2.93
C ASN A 10 -4.37 -22.58 2.24
N GLU A 11 -4.58 -23.85 2.58
CA GLU A 11 -5.58 -24.73 1.98
C GLU A 11 -6.97 -24.09 2.16
N GLY A 12 -7.40 -23.24 1.22
CA GLY A 12 -8.63 -22.42 1.28
C GLY A 12 -8.48 -20.91 1.03
N TYR A 13 -7.26 -20.36 1.11
CA TYR A 13 -6.93 -18.95 0.86
C TYR A 13 -5.82 -18.85 -0.19
N GLY A 14 -6.07 -19.40 -1.37
CA GLY A 14 -5.13 -19.32 -2.49
C GLY A 14 -4.92 -17.89 -2.98
N PHE A 15 -3.76 -17.64 -3.58
CA PHE A 15 -3.37 -16.34 -4.13
C PHE A 15 -4.44 -15.75 -5.07
N GLU A 16 -4.95 -16.57 -6.00
CA GLU A 16 -6.02 -16.19 -6.92
C GLU A 16 -7.32 -15.82 -6.20
N ALA A 17 -7.71 -16.60 -5.18
CA ALA A 17 -8.91 -16.32 -4.40
C ALA A 17 -8.78 -15.02 -3.58
N GLY A 18 -7.58 -14.71 -3.07
CA GLY A 18 -7.30 -13.43 -2.41
C GLY A 18 -7.44 -12.24 -3.36
N ILE A 19 -6.86 -12.35 -4.56
CA ILE A 19 -7.01 -11.32 -5.59
C ILE A 19 -8.47 -11.13 -5.98
N ASP A 20 -9.21 -12.21 -6.22
CA ASP A 20 -10.61 -12.15 -6.64
C ASP A 20 -11.49 -11.48 -5.57
N ARG A 21 -11.27 -11.79 -4.29
CA ARG A 21 -11.95 -11.08 -3.18
C ARG A 21 -11.70 -9.57 -3.22
N GLN A 22 -10.45 -9.15 -3.38
CA GLN A 22 -10.14 -7.72 -3.40
C GLN A 22 -10.62 -7.03 -4.68
N LEU A 23 -10.68 -7.76 -5.81
CA LEU A 23 -11.25 -7.25 -7.04
C LEU A 23 -12.75 -6.97 -6.89
N LEU A 24 -13.49 -7.89 -6.25
CA LEU A 24 -14.90 -7.69 -5.93
C LEU A 24 -15.10 -6.52 -4.96
N ASN A 25 -14.22 -6.33 -3.98
CA ASN A 25 -14.25 -5.18 -3.08
C ASN A 25 -14.01 -3.86 -3.84
N PHE A 26 -13.08 -3.85 -4.80
CA PHE A 26 -12.79 -2.69 -5.64
C PHE A 26 -13.99 -2.32 -6.53
N ILE A 27 -14.62 -3.30 -7.18
CA ILE A 27 -15.84 -3.08 -7.97
C ILE A 27 -16.97 -2.55 -7.07
N SER A 28 -17.17 -3.16 -5.90
CA SER A 28 -18.16 -2.71 -4.91
C SER A 28 -17.91 -1.28 -4.42
N LEU A 29 -16.65 -0.84 -4.29
CA LEU A 29 -16.32 0.55 -3.98
C LEU A 29 -16.79 1.50 -5.09
N ILE A 30 -16.50 1.15 -6.35
CA ILE A 30 -16.92 1.94 -7.52
C ILE A 30 -18.44 2.05 -7.57
N ASP A 31 -19.15 0.92 -7.41
CA ASP A 31 -20.61 0.88 -7.43
C ASP A 31 -21.25 1.72 -6.31
N ARG A 32 -20.64 1.71 -5.12
CA ARG A 32 -21.19 2.44 -3.96
C ARG A 32 -20.94 3.94 -4.01
N LYS A 33 -19.79 4.39 -4.51
CA LYS A 33 -19.34 5.79 -4.34
C LYS A 33 -19.12 6.57 -5.64
N TYR A 34 -18.80 5.88 -6.74
CA TYR A 34 -18.28 6.52 -7.95
C TYR A 34 -19.21 6.41 -9.17
N LEU A 35 -20.41 5.85 -9.00
CA LEU A 35 -21.44 5.91 -10.04
C LEU A 35 -21.91 7.35 -10.23
N SER A 36 -21.85 7.80 -11.47
CA SER A 36 -22.41 9.08 -11.90
C SER A 36 -23.87 8.91 -12.35
N SER A 37 -24.70 9.92 -12.11
CA SER A 37 -26.08 9.99 -12.58
C SER A 37 -26.29 11.22 -13.46
N THR A 38 -27.44 11.33 -14.12
CA THR A 38 -27.79 12.48 -14.98
C THR A 38 -27.70 13.83 -14.24
N SER A 39 -27.79 13.83 -12.92
CA SER A 39 -27.75 15.03 -12.07
C SER A 39 -26.49 15.14 -11.19
N LYS A 40 -25.63 14.12 -11.12
CA LYS A 40 -24.44 14.11 -10.25
C LYS A 40 -23.27 13.40 -10.93
N SER A 41 -22.16 14.12 -11.10
CA SER A 41 -20.88 13.53 -11.52
C SER A 41 -20.07 13.14 -10.29
N SER A 42 -19.58 11.91 -10.26
CA SER A 42 -18.73 11.36 -9.20
C SER A 42 -17.39 10.93 -9.83
N PRO A 43 -16.41 11.83 -9.98
CA PRO A 43 -15.14 11.48 -10.59
C PRO A 43 -14.37 10.49 -9.71
N LEU A 44 -13.77 9.49 -10.35
CA LEU A 44 -12.90 8.50 -9.72
C LEU A 44 -11.46 8.80 -10.10
N ASP A 45 -10.59 9.01 -9.11
CA ASP A 45 -9.15 8.94 -9.34
C ASP A 45 -8.75 7.47 -9.43
N PHE A 46 -8.62 6.97 -10.65
CA PHE A 46 -8.30 5.57 -10.87
C PHE A 46 -6.89 5.21 -10.42
N ALA A 47 -5.94 6.15 -10.43
CA ALA A 47 -4.57 5.88 -10.03
C ALA A 47 -4.49 5.58 -8.54
N GLU A 48 -5.10 6.45 -7.72
CA GLU A 48 -5.18 6.27 -6.28
C GLU A 48 -5.91 4.97 -5.90
N LYS A 49 -7.09 4.72 -6.48
CA LYS A 49 -7.87 3.53 -6.09
C LYS A 49 -7.23 2.22 -6.55
N THR A 50 -6.46 2.24 -7.64
CA THR A 50 -5.67 1.07 -8.05
C THR A 50 -4.53 0.79 -7.06
N GLN A 51 -3.93 1.83 -6.47
CA GLN A 51 -2.93 1.65 -5.40
C GLN A 51 -3.56 1.06 -4.14
N PHE A 52 -4.74 1.53 -3.73
CA PHE A 52 -5.49 0.95 -2.62
C PHE A 52 -5.82 -0.53 -2.85
N PHE A 53 -6.24 -0.89 -4.06
CA PHE A 53 -6.45 -2.28 -4.45
C PHE A 53 -5.16 -3.11 -4.33
N ALA A 54 -4.04 -2.62 -4.85
CA ALA A 54 -2.77 -3.34 -4.77
C ALA A 54 -2.32 -3.57 -3.31
N LEU A 55 -2.51 -2.58 -2.44
CA LEU A 55 -2.19 -2.69 -1.01
C LEU A 55 -3.07 -3.73 -0.33
N ASP A 56 -4.39 -3.71 -0.54
CA ASP A 56 -5.30 -4.68 0.06
C ASP A 56 -5.06 -6.11 -0.46
N VAL A 57 -4.66 -6.27 -1.73
CA VAL A 57 -4.22 -7.56 -2.29
C VAL A 57 -2.98 -8.07 -1.60
N ILE A 58 -1.95 -7.22 -1.43
CA ILE A 58 -0.72 -7.61 -0.73
C ILE A 58 -1.03 -7.97 0.72
N GLY A 59 -1.89 -7.20 1.40
CA GLY A 59 -2.39 -7.48 2.74
C GLY A 59 -3.00 -8.89 2.83
N ASP A 60 -4.05 -9.13 2.04
CA ASP A 60 -4.83 -10.37 2.07
C ASP A 60 -3.96 -11.59 1.72
N VAL A 61 -3.11 -11.48 0.70
CA VAL A 61 -2.24 -12.58 0.28
C VAL A 61 -1.09 -12.84 1.26
N SER A 62 -0.44 -11.79 1.77
CA SER A 62 0.80 -11.93 2.54
C SER A 62 0.53 -12.17 4.03
N PHE A 63 -0.54 -11.57 4.56
CA PHE A 63 -0.88 -11.58 5.98
C PHE A 63 -2.21 -12.28 6.28
N GLY A 64 -2.98 -12.66 5.25
CA GLY A 64 -4.27 -13.32 5.39
C GLY A 64 -5.45 -12.37 5.64
N GLU A 65 -5.19 -11.06 5.73
CA GLU A 65 -6.21 -10.02 5.91
C GLU A 65 -5.86 -8.75 5.12
N PRO A 66 -6.84 -8.08 4.47
CA PRO A 66 -6.60 -6.82 3.78
C PRO A 66 -6.32 -5.69 4.78
N PHE A 67 -5.53 -4.70 4.37
CA PHE A 67 -5.25 -3.52 5.19
C PHE A 67 -6.48 -2.61 5.35
N GLY A 68 -7.44 -2.68 4.43
CA GLY A 68 -8.74 -2.02 4.51
C GLY A 68 -8.85 -0.71 3.73
N TYR A 69 -7.92 -0.43 2.81
CA TYR A 69 -7.91 0.79 1.99
C TYR A 69 -9.18 0.88 1.12
N LEU A 70 -9.63 -0.23 0.53
CA LEU A 70 -10.84 -0.26 -0.30
C LEU A 70 -12.14 -0.13 0.50
N SER A 71 -12.11 -0.56 1.77
CA SER A 71 -13.29 -0.48 2.65
C SER A 71 -13.52 0.94 3.15
N HIS A 72 -12.45 1.63 3.54
CA HIS A 72 -12.50 3.01 4.02
C HIS A 72 -12.49 4.03 2.89
N ASP A 73 -11.92 3.69 1.74
CA ASP A 73 -11.70 4.59 0.60
C ASP A 73 -10.83 5.81 0.96
N GLU A 74 -9.89 5.58 1.86
CA GLU A 74 -9.01 6.59 2.44
C GLU A 74 -7.57 6.07 2.38
N ASP A 75 -6.61 6.99 2.24
CA ASP A 75 -5.18 6.67 2.37
C ASP A 75 -4.87 6.38 3.84
N LEU A 76 -5.18 5.16 4.26
CA LEU A 76 -4.90 4.68 5.60
C LEU A 76 -3.39 4.83 5.85
N TYR A 77 -3.05 5.46 6.98
CA TYR A 77 -1.67 5.67 7.43
C TYR A 77 -0.80 6.61 6.57
N GLN A 78 -1.41 7.46 5.75
CA GLN A 78 -0.70 8.40 4.85
C GLN A 78 0.30 7.68 3.94
N TYR A 79 0.00 6.43 3.56
CA TYR A 79 0.95 5.62 2.83
C TYR A 79 1.23 6.21 1.45
N ASN A 80 0.19 6.66 0.75
CA ASN A 80 0.36 7.24 -0.56
C ASN A 80 1.07 8.60 -0.49
N GLU A 81 0.70 9.45 0.46
CA GLU A 81 1.35 10.74 0.70
C GLU A 81 2.85 10.59 1.06
N ILE A 82 3.17 9.64 1.93
CA ILE A 82 4.55 9.36 2.34
C ILE A 82 5.33 8.73 1.19
N ASN A 83 4.72 7.86 0.38
CA ASN A 83 5.38 7.26 -0.76
C ASN A 83 5.69 8.30 -1.84
N GLU A 84 4.72 9.13 -2.23
CA GLU A 84 4.92 10.20 -3.21
C GLU A 84 6.03 11.19 -2.78
N SER A 85 6.03 11.59 -1.52
CA SER A 85 7.06 12.48 -0.98
C SER A 85 8.44 11.82 -0.83
N SER A 86 8.48 10.48 -0.73
CA SER A 86 9.72 9.70 -0.64
C SER A 86 10.37 9.44 -2.01
N LEU A 87 9.59 9.38 -3.09
CA LEU A 87 10.09 9.07 -4.44
C LEU A 87 11.20 10.01 -4.94
N PRO A 88 11.12 11.35 -4.76
CA PRO A 88 12.23 12.25 -5.11
C PRO A 88 13.49 11.96 -4.30
N VAL A 89 13.35 11.68 -3.01
CA VAL A 89 14.47 11.37 -2.11
C VAL A 89 15.14 10.07 -2.54
N MET A 90 14.35 9.03 -2.81
CA MET A 90 14.87 7.75 -3.31
C MET A 90 15.58 7.90 -4.65
N ASN A 91 15.05 8.70 -5.57
CA ASN A 91 15.72 9.00 -6.85
C ASN A 91 17.08 9.67 -6.64
N ILE A 92 17.18 10.68 -5.77
CA ILE A 92 18.44 11.37 -5.48
C ILE A 92 19.46 10.39 -4.87
N VAL A 93 19.05 9.57 -3.91
CA VAL A 93 19.92 8.56 -3.28
C VAL A 93 20.36 7.50 -4.30
N SER A 94 19.48 7.11 -5.23
CA SER A 94 19.79 6.15 -6.29
C SER A 94 20.82 6.70 -7.29
N VAL A 95 20.77 7.99 -7.61
CA VAL A 95 21.74 8.63 -8.52
C VAL A 95 23.09 8.85 -7.84
N TYR A 96 23.10 9.04 -6.51
CA TYR A 96 24.31 9.31 -5.73
C TYR A 96 24.49 8.28 -4.59
N PRO A 97 25.01 7.07 -4.88
CA PRO A 97 25.11 5.97 -3.90
C PRO A 97 25.90 6.29 -2.62
N TRP A 98 26.76 7.30 -2.64
CA TRP A 98 27.50 7.75 -1.47
C TRP A 98 26.61 8.46 -0.43
N LEU A 99 25.47 9.04 -0.85
CA LEU A 99 24.48 9.62 0.07
C LEU A 99 23.87 8.57 0.98
N GLY A 100 23.64 7.35 0.48
CA GLY A 100 23.16 6.24 1.30
C GLY A 100 24.08 5.95 2.50
N ARG A 101 25.40 6.03 2.31
CA ARG A 101 26.37 5.85 3.41
C ARG A 101 26.31 6.96 4.46
N ILE A 102 25.85 8.15 4.10
CA ILE A 102 25.69 9.29 5.00
C ILE A 102 24.37 9.18 5.77
N VAL A 103 23.28 8.82 5.08
CA VAL A 103 21.96 8.63 5.70
C VAL A 103 21.99 7.51 6.74
N HIS A 104 22.76 6.45 6.52
CA HIS A 104 22.95 5.38 7.52
C HIS A 104 23.86 5.77 8.71
N ARG A 105 24.44 6.97 8.72
CA ARG A 105 25.32 7.43 9.81
C ARG A 105 24.52 8.14 10.90
N TRP A 106 24.92 7.97 12.15
CA TRP A 106 24.33 8.71 13.27
C TRP A 106 24.57 10.23 13.11
N PRO A 107 23.56 11.09 13.32
CA PRO A 107 22.20 10.82 13.79
C PRO A 107 21.15 10.67 12.67
N LEU A 108 21.53 10.80 11.39
CA LEU A 108 20.59 10.74 10.25
C LEU A 108 19.89 9.39 10.09
N SER A 109 20.46 8.32 10.65
CA SER A 109 19.85 7.00 10.72
C SER A 109 18.54 6.95 11.54
N PHE A 110 18.19 8.02 12.27
CA PHE A 110 16.88 8.16 12.91
C PHE A 110 15.76 8.60 11.96
N LEU A 111 16.10 9.12 10.77
CA LEU A 111 15.13 9.57 9.78
C LEU A 111 14.73 8.47 8.79
N LEU A 112 15.34 7.28 8.89
CA LEU A 112 15.00 6.13 8.07
C LEU A 112 13.73 5.45 8.61
N PRO A 113 12.88 4.89 7.72
CA PRO A 113 11.70 4.14 8.13
C PRO A 113 12.07 3.00 9.08
N ARG A 114 11.29 2.84 10.15
CA ARG A 114 11.43 1.77 11.15
C ARG A 114 10.12 1.01 11.28
N GLU A 115 10.22 -0.27 11.64
CA GLU A 115 9.05 -1.13 11.90
C GLU A 115 8.14 -0.60 13.02
N GLU A 116 8.65 0.29 13.88
CA GLU A 116 7.92 0.94 14.97
C GLU A 116 7.11 2.18 14.51
N ASP A 117 7.24 2.60 13.25
CA ASP A 117 6.60 3.81 12.76
C ASP A 117 5.08 3.63 12.69
N GLN A 118 4.34 4.62 13.20
CA GLN A 118 2.87 4.58 13.21
C GLN A 118 2.23 4.93 11.85
N VAL A 119 3.03 5.35 10.87
CA VAL A 119 2.60 5.82 9.54
C VAL A 119 3.57 5.35 8.45
N GLY A 120 3.11 5.31 7.20
CA GLY A 120 3.96 5.00 6.04
C GLY A 120 4.47 3.55 5.99
N PHE A 121 5.62 3.35 5.33
CA PHE A 121 6.20 2.03 5.06
C PHE A 121 6.46 1.19 6.30
N GLY A 122 6.86 1.81 7.41
CA GLY A 122 7.22 1.11 8.65
C GLY A 122 6.05 0.35 9.27
N ARG A 123 4.83 0.92 9.22
CA ARG A 123 3.63 0.27 9.75
C ARG A 123 3.18 -0.95 8.95
N LEU A 124 3.45 -0.97 7.65
CA LEU A 124 3.11 -2.10 6.77
C LEU A 124 4.16 -3.22 6.79
N MET A 125 5.30 -3.01 7.45
CA MET A 125 6.37 -4.02 7.59
C MET A 125 6.25 -4.89 8.85
N GLY A 126 5.36 -4.53 9.79
CA GLY A 126 5.14 -5.23 11.06
C GLY A 126 4.20 -6.44 10.95
#